data_AF-A0A8X8G159-F1
#
_entry.id   AF-A0A8X8G159-F1
#
_cell.length_a   1.000
_cell.length_b   1.000
_cell.length_c   1.000
_cell.angle_alpha   90.00
_cell.angle_beta   90.00
_cell.angle_gamma   90.00
#
_symmetry.space_group_name_H-M   'P 1'
#
loop_
_entity.id
_entity.type
_entity.pdbx_description
1 polymer ?
#
loop_
_entity_poly.entity_id
_entity_poly.type
_entity_poly.pdbx_seq_one_letter_code
_entity_poly.pdbx_strand_id
1 'polypeptide(L)'
;MFKEPKVRLGNRTYSQSELQDYRKANTQRYNQEVRYNYQNSKYTDFYHSSQWRKLRKQVLLRDNYLCQHCLSKGIVNDKDLIVHHKVELKEDWGKRLDMDNLEVVCFSCHNKIHKN
;
A
#
# COMPACT_ATOMS: atom_id res chain seq x y z
N MET A 1 -7.09 -12.29 -39.91
CA MET A 1 -5.78 -12.17 -39.23
C MET A 1 -5.97 -11.34 -37.97
N PHE A 2 -5.90 -11.94 -36.78
CA PHE A 2 -6.04 -11.20 -35.53
C PHE A 2 -4.79 -10.34 -35.32
N LYS A 3 -4.97 -9.03 -35.16
CA LYS A 3 -3.91 -8.12 -34.72
C LYS A 3 -4.03 -7.96 -33.21
N GLU A 4 -2.99 -8.32 -32.47
CA GLU A 4 -3.01 -8.14 -31.02
C GLU A 4 -3.16 -6.65 -30.65
N PRO A 5 -4.06 -6.31 -29.71
CA PRO A 5 -4.21 -4.94 -29.25
C PRO A 5 -2.96 -4.52 -28.48
N LYS A 6 -2.37 -3.39 -28.88
CA LYS A 6 -1.20 -2.82 -28.22
C LYS A 6 -1.57 -1.77 -27.18
N VAL A 7 -0.81 -1.72 -26.09
CA VAL A 7 -0.97 -0.78 -24.98
C VAL A 7 0.18 0.22 -24.99
N ARG A 8 -0.13 1.52 -24.87
CA ARG A 8 0.89 2.57 -24.75
C ARG A 8 1.22 2.84 -23.29
N LEU A 9 2.51 2.79 -22.94
CA LEU A 9 3.04 3.17 -21.63
C LEU A 9 4.12 4.24 -21.85
N GLY A 10 3.81 5.50 -21.53
CA GLY A 10 4.67 6.64 -21.86
C GLY A 10 4.91 6.78 -23.36
N ASN A 11 6.19 6.73 -23.76
CA ASN A 11 6.61 6.86 -25.16
C ASN A 11 6.80 5.51 -25.88
N ARG A 12 6.45 4.39 -25.23
CA ARG A 12 6.57 3.04 -25.81
C ARG A 12 5.21 2.37 -25.93
N THR A 13 5.10 1.43 -26.87
CA THR A 13 3.90 0.65 -27.13
C THR A 13 4.26 -0.83 -27.03
N TYR A 14 3.42 -1.62 -26.36
CA TYR A 14 3.66 -3.02 -26.00
C TYR A 14 2.50 -3.89 -26.47
N SER A 15 2.76 -5.11 -26.93
CA SER A 15 1.77 -6.19 -26.96
C SER A 15 1.38 -6.59 -25.53
N GLN A 16 0.41 -7.49 -25.38
CA GLN A 16 0.03 -7.99 -24.05
C GLN A 16 1.15 -8.81 -23.40
N SER A 17 1.82 -9.67 -24.16
CA SER A 17 2.96 -10.46 -23.68
C SER A 17 4.14 -9.57 -23.28
N GLU A 18 4.50 -8.61 -24.13
CA GLU A 18 5.58 -7.64 -23.85
C GLU A 18 5.26 -6.81 -22.60
N LEU A 19 4.01 -6.40 -22.40
CA LEU A 19 3.59 -5.66 -21.22
C LEU A 19 3.68 -6.52 -19.95
N GLN A 20 3.34 -7.81 -20.05
CA GLN A 20 3.43 -8.74 -18.93
C GLN A 20 4.89 -8.98 -18.52
N ASP A 21 5.78 -9.20 -19.49
CA ASP A 21 7.20 -9.37 -19.25
C ASP A 21 7.82 -8.09 -18.68
N TYR A 22 7.46 -6.93 -19.23
CA TYR A 22 7.88 -5.63 -18.70
C TYR A 22 7.48 -5.45 -17.23
N ARG A 23 6.22 -5.75 -16.88
CA ARG A 23 5.72 -5.67 -15.50
C ARG A 23 6.45 -6.64 -14.57
N LYS A 24 6.72 -7.87 -15.04
CA LYS A 24 7.45 -8.89 -14.28
C LYS A 24 8.89 -8.44 -14.00
N ALA A 25 9.61 -7.99 -15.03
CA ALA A 25 10.98 -7.48 -14.90
C ALA A 25 11.03 -6.26 -13.97
N ASN A 26 10.10 -5.31 -14.12
CA ASN A 26 10.05 -4.14 -13.26
C ASN A 26 9.73 -4.50 -11.80
N THR A 27 8.88 -5.50 -11.57
CA THR A 27 8.58 -5.99 -10.22
C THR A 27 9.80 -6.66 -9.58
N GLN A 28 10.54 -7.48 -10.33
CA GLN A 28 11.78 -8.10 -9.86
C GLN A 28 12.82 -7.03 -9.47
N ARG A 29 13.04 -6.05 -10.35
CA ARG A 29 13.95 -4.94 -10.10
C ARG A 29 13.55 -4.14 -8.87
N TYR A 30 12.27 -3.74 -8.76
CA TYR A 30 11.77 -3.02 -7.58
C TYR A 30 11.96 -3.79 -6.28
N ASN A 31 11.68 -5.10 -6.29
CA ASN A 31 11.88 -5.94 -5.12
C ASN A 31 13.36 -5.95 -4.69
N GLN A 32 14.28 -6.10 -5.63
CA GLN A 32 15.72 -6.17 -5.35
C GLN A 32 16.31 -4.81 -4.92
N GLU A 33 16.03 -3.75 -5.67
CA GLU A 33 16.68 -2.44 -5.49
C GLU A 33 16.04 -1.59 -4.40
N VAL A 34 14.74 -1.75 -4.18
CA VAL A 34 13.97 -0.88 -3.28
C VAL A 34 13.46 -1.67 -2.07
N ARG A 35 12.69 -2.73 -2.28
CA ARG A 35 11.96 -3.39 -1.18
C ARG A 35 12.85 -4.12 -0.18
N TYR A 36 13.83 -4.87 -0.68
CA TYR A 36 14.71 -5.71 0.12
C TYR A 36 16.15 -5.17 0.21
N ASN A 37 16.35 -3.89 -0.14
CA ASN A 37 17.65 -3.27 0.10
C ASN A 37 17.90 -3.10 1.61
N TYR A 38 19.16 -2.84 1.97
CA TYR A 38 19.58 -2.73 3.36
C TYR A 38 18.78 -1.69 4.18
N GLN A 39 18.37 -0.59 3.56
CA GLN A 39 17.63 0.48 4.24
C GLN A 39 16.15 0.14 4.47
N ASN A 40 15.55 -0.66 3.58
CA ASN A 40 14.11 -0.92 3.58
C ASN A 40 13.72 -2.33 4.05
N SER A 41 14.65 -3.28 4.10
CA SER A 41 14.40 -4.65 4.55
C SER A 41 13.70 -4.69 5.90
N LYS A 42 14.14 -3.85 6.84
CA LYS A 42 13.53 -3.64 8.17
C LYS A 42 12.02 -3.34 8.11
N TYR A 43 11.57 -2.47 7.22
CA TYR A 43 10.14 -2.15 7.07
C TYR A 43 9.38 -3.32 6.46
N THR A 44 9.96 -3.97 5.46
CA THR A 44 9.36 -5.15 4.81
C THR A 44 9.16 -6.29 5.81
N ASP A 45 10.18 -6.58 6.62
CA ASP A 45 10.11 -7.62 7.66
C ASP A 45 9.05 -7.29 8.72
N PHE A 46 8.94 -6.02 9.10
CA PHE A 46 7.87 -5.58 10.00
C PHE A 46 6.48 -5.83 9.42
N TYR A 47 6.24 -5.49 8.14
CA TYR A 47 4.96 -5.76 7.49
C TYR A 47 4.66 -7.27 7.33
N HIS A 48 5.69 -8.13 7.31
CA HIS A 48 5.52 -9.59 7.33
C HIS A 48 5.38 -10.18 8.74
N SER A 49 5.73 -9.41 9.78
CA SER A 49 5.73 -9.89 11.16
C SER A 49 4.35 -10.33 11.67
N SER A 50 4.33 -11.28 12.60
CA SER A 50 3.10 -11.70 13.27
C SER A 50 2.50 -10.60 14.15
N GLN A 51 3.35 -9.74 14.72
CA GLN A 51 2.94 -8.60 15.55
C GLN A 51 2.11 -7.62 14.73
N TRP A 52 2.60 -7.21 13.55
CA TRP A 52 1.85 -6.34 12.65
C TRP A 52 0.54 -6.97 12.19
N ARG A 53 0.54 -8.24 11.76
CA ARG A 53 -0.68 -8.93 11.32
C ARG A 53 -1.78 -8.95 12.39
N LYS A 54 -1.39 -9.18 13.66
CA LYS A 54 -2.32 -9.14 14.80
C LYS A 54 -2.84 -7.73 15.06
N LEU A 55 -1.93 -6.75 15.18
CA LEU A 55 -2.30 -5.36 15.44
C LEU A 55 -3.19 -4.79 14.33
N ARG A 56 -2.85 -5.03 13.07
CA ARG A 56 -3.67 -4.64 11.91
C ARG A 56 -5.11 -5.15 12.02
N LYS A 57 -5.30 -6.40 12.45
CA LYS A 57 -6.65 -6.96 12.66
C LYS A 57 -7.37 -6.24 13.81
N GLN A 58 -6.67 -5.92 14.89
CA GLN A 58 -7.26 -5.19 16.02
C GLN A 58 -7.67 -3.77 15.63
N VAL A 59 -6.85 -3.07 14.84
CA VAL A 59 -7.18 -1.73 14.32
C VAL A 59 -8.40 -1.78 13.40
N LEU A 60 -8.47 -2.78 12.49
CA LEU A 60 -9.65 -2.98 11.64
C LEU A 60 -10.93 -3.22 12.46
N LEU A 61 -10.84 -4.04 13.51
CA LEU A 61 -11.98 -4.30 14.40
C LEU A 61 -12.38 -3.05 15.19
N ARG A 62 -11.43 -2.32 15.78
CA ARG A 62 -11.65 -1.07 16.51
C ARG A 62 -12.39 -0.05 15.64
N ASP A 63 -11.96 0.07 14.40
CA ASP A 63 -12.50 1.04 13.43
C ASP A 63 -13.74 0.50 12.69
N ASN A 64 -14.31 -0.61 13.15
CA ASN A 64 -15.51 -1.27 12.59
C ASN A 64 -15.41 -1.60 11.09
N TYR A 65 -14.19 -1.83 10.58
CA TYR A 65 -13.92 -1.97 9.15
C TYR A 65 -14.49 -0.78 8.34
N LEU A 66 -14.33 0.45 8.85
CA LEU A 66 -14.74 1.67 8.17
C LEU A 66 -13.58 2.63 8.01
N CYS A 67 -13.55 3.36 6.89
CA CYS A 67 -12.63 4.47 6.68
C CYS A 67 -12.96 5.61 7.65
N GLN A 68 -12.04 5.92 8.57
CA GLN A 68 -12.24 6.94 9.61
C GLN A 68 -12.34 8.36 9.03
N HIS A 69 -11.63 8.64 7.92
CA HIS A 69 -11.70 9.93 7.23
C HIS A 69 -12.99 10.13 6.41
N CYS A 70 -13.60 9.04 5.95
CA CYS A 70 -14.93 9.11 5.32
C CYS A 70 -15.99 9.28 6.41
N LEU A 71 -15.88 8.52 7.49
CA LEU A 71 -16.82 8.52 8.60
C LEU A 71 -16.90 9.90 9.26
N SER A 72 -15.78 10.59 9.43
CA SER A 72 -15.75 11.97 9.95
C SER A 72 -16.49 12.99 9.08
N LYS A 73 -16.80 12.63 7.83
CA LYS A 73 -17.60 13.43 6.88
C LYS A 73 -19.03 12.91 6.72
N GLY A 74 -19.46 11.98 7.58
CA GLY A 74 -20.77 11.34 7.51
C GLY A 74 -20.90 10.30 6.40
N ILE A 75 -19.79 9.83 5.82
CA ILE A 75 -19.79 8.84 4.73
C ILE A 75 -19.36 7.48 5.28
N VAL A 76 -20.25 6.48 5.20
CA VAL A 76 -19.92 5.09 5.52
C VAL A 76 -19.20 4.46 4.33
N ASN A 77 -17.94 4.08 4.52
CA ASN A 77 -17.15 3.41 3.48
C ASN A 77 -16.35 2.26 4.08
N ASP A 78 -16.69 1.05 3.66
CA ASP A 78 -16.10 -0.24 4.05
C ASP A 78 -15.23 -0.87 2.95
N LYS A 79 -14.97 -0.14 1.85
CA LYS A 79 -14.25 -0.63 0.67
C LYS A 79 -12.82 -0.11 0.59
N ASP A 80 -11.95 -0.93 0.00
CA ASP A 80 -10.55 -0.59 -0.31
C ASP A 80 -9.75 -0.07 0.89
N LEU A 81 -9.95 -0.71 2.04
CA LEU A 81 -9.39 -0.28 3.32
C LEU A 81 -7.92 -0.69 3.49
N ILE A 82 -7.15 0.24 4.06
CA ILE A 82 -5.78 0.05 4.53
C ILE A 82 -5.68 0.56 5.97
N VAL A 83 -4.77 -0.03 6.74
CA VAL A 83 -4.35 0.53 8.04
C VAL A 83 -3.14 1.43 7.77
N HIS A 84 -3.30 2.71 8.05
CA HIS A 84 -2.32 3.76 7.81
C HIS A 84 -1.63 4.16 9.12
N HIS A 85 -0.33 4.42 9.04
CA HIS A 85 0.50 4.98 10.12
C HIS A 85 0.45 6.51 10.04
N LYS A 86 -0.15 7.19 11.02
CA LYS A 86 -0.24 8.67 11.04
C LYS A 86 1.13 9.34 11.08
N VAL A 87 2.03 8.79 11.90
CA VAL A 87 3.48 9.05 11.86
C VAL A 87 4.13 7.86 11.17
N GLU A 88 4.77 8.14 10.04
CA GLU A 88 5.34 7.12 9.16
C GLU A 88 6.46 6.33 9.82
N LEU A 89 6.61 5.06 9.42
CA LEU A 89 7.64 4.16 9.99
C LEU A 89 9.07 4.70 9.85
N LYS A 90 9.33 5.48 8.80
CA LYS A 90 10.62 6.11 8.52
C LYS A 90 10.90 7.30 9.43
N GLU A 91 9.86 7.97 9.92
CA GLU A 91 9.95 9.12 10.80
C GLU A 91 10.12 8.68 12.26
N ASP A 92 9.31 7.72 12.71
CA ASP A 92 9.38 7.21 14.08
C ASP A 92 9.08 5.70 14.16
N TRP A 93 10.17 4.91 14.20
CA TRP A 93 10.07 3.46 14.37
C TRP A 93 9.50 3.02 15.73
N GLY A 94 9.58 3.87 16.75
CA GLY A 94 9.03 3.62 18.08
C GLY A 94 7.51 3.45 18.04
N LYS A 95 6.84 4.19 17.16
CA LYS A 95 5.37 4.19 17.00
C LYS A 95 4.81 3.13 16.07
N ARG A 96 5.64 2.24 15.53
CA ARG A 96 5.21 1.23 14.54
C ARG A 96 4.09 0.30 15.02
N LEU A 97 4.01 0.05 16.34
CA LEU A 97 3.00 -0.80 17.00
C LEU A 97 2.09 0.00 17.95
N ASP A 98 2.15 1.33 17.89
CA ASP A 98 1.28 2.19 18.69
C ASP A 98 -0.12 2.21 18.06
N MET A 99 -1.12 1.76 18.82
CA MET A 99 -2.51 1.70 18.39
C MET A 99 -3.06 3.07 18.01
N ASP A 100 -2.65 4.14 18.70
CA ASP A 100 -3.15 5.50 18.48
C ASP A 100 -2.51 6.15 17.25
N ASN A 101 -1.33 5.65 16.86
CA ASN A 101 -0.65 6.01 15.63
C ASN A 101 -1.26 5.33 14.38
N LEU A 102 -2.28 4.48 14.54
CA LEU A 102 -2.88 3.71 13.46
C LEU A 102 -4.34 4.11 13.22
N GLU A 103 -4.74 4.15 11.97
CA GLU A 103 -6.14 4.36 11.57
C GLU A 103 -6.50 3.59 10.30
N VAL A 104 -7.75 3.15 10.20
CA VAL A 104 -8.30 2.60 8.96
C VAL A 104 -8.72 3.73 8.03
N VAL A 105 -8.20 3.72 6.81
CA VAL A 105 -8.60 4.64 5.74
C VAL A 105 -8.82 3.88 4.43
N CYS A 106 -9.67 4.39 3.54
CA CYS A 106 -9.76 3.85 2.18
C CYS A 106 -8.58 4.34 1.32
N PHE A 107 -8.28 3.64 0.23
CA PHE A 107 -7.19 3.99 -0.69
C PHE A 107 -7.26 5.45 -1.20
N SER A 108 -8.46 5.97 -1.43
CA SER A 108 -8.65 7.37 -1.84
C SER A 108 -8.25 8.37 -0.75
N CYS A 109 -8.58 8.10 0.51
CA CYS A 109 -8.15 8.94 1.63
C CYS A 109 -6.66 8.79 1.90
N HIS A 110 -6.13 7.57 1.89
CA HIS A 110 -4.69 7.30 2.00
C HIS A 110 -3.86 8.10 0.98
N ASN A 111 -4.27 8.11 -0.28
CA ASN A 111 -3.58 8.88 -1.32
C ASN A 111 -3.65 10.40 -1.09
N LYS A 112 -4.68 10.91 -0.42
CA LYS A 112 -4.76 12.33 -0.07
C LYS A 112 -3.80 12.69 1.07
N ILE A 113 -3.55 11.76 2.00
CA ILE A 113 -2.59 11.96 3.09
C ILE A 113 -1.17 12.09 2.51
N HIS A 114 -0.80 11.26 1.53
CA HIS A 114 0.54 11.25 0.94
C HIS A 114 0.75 12.19 -0.25
N LYS A 115 -0.24 13.02 -0.61
CA LYS A 115 -0.21 13.83 -1.84
C LYS A 115 0.60 15.12 -1.78
N ASN A 116 1.49 15.26 -0.78
CA ASN A 116 2.38 16.42 -0.64
C ASN A 116 3.67 16.24 -1.44
#